data_AF-A0A5E6NMN5-F1
#
_entry.id   AF-A0A5E6NMN5-F1
#
_cell.length_a   1.000
_cell.length_b   1.000
_cell.length_c   1.000
_cell.angle_alpha   90.00
_cell.angle_beta   90.00
_cell.angle_gamma   90.00
#
_symmetry.space_group_name_H-M   'P 1'
#
loop_
_entity.id
_entity.type
_entity.pdbx_description
1 polymer ?
#
loop_
_entity_poly.entity_id
_entity_poly.type
_entity_poly.pdbx_seq_one_letter_code
_entity_poly.pdbx_strand_id
1 'polypeptide(L)'
;MTTTRTIAFVPTITITGSGGMGSGANKITFNFNKAIQDGSFTVDDIGIVNGTINSGSFTKVSATQYTIMVTPSLGGKHSNVAITVETNTLTGTASTLTDISDNGNTHTATTKNITRISYLKNLVDIDGKDSDVDLTHWDVSHASNANRAFSNATAFNQDIGSWDVSKVTDMSRMFYNAHAFNQDISSWNVSKVSTMSCMFYNAHAFNQDISSWNVSKVSTMSYMFYNAHAFNQDIDSWDISSLTNAAGMFKGTAMTVDNMDNTLRGWAKLDTAAGESAIQSNITWGIANYTDATARQYLIDTYHWTINGGVFDGNKTIKGGHDADTLHTTATKTTLHGLGGNDTLTGGTTDDILVGGAGNDTLTGAGGRDIFDYGFKKCRQ
;
A
#
# COMPACT_ATOMS: atom_id res chain seq x y z
N MET A 1 16.79 -31.87 13.76
CA MET A 1 16.75 -31.99 12.29
C MET A 1 15.32 -31.79 11.84
N THR A 2 15.08 -30.86 10.90
CA THR A 2 14.15 -30.98 9.76
C THR A 2 12.86 -31.79 9.98
N THR A 3 11.65 -31.35 9.65
CA THR A 3 11.14 -30.27 8.80
C THR A 3 9.61 -30.38 8.88
N THR A 4 8.95 -29.23 8.87
CA THR A 4 7.72 -28.93 8.12
C THR A 4 6.58 -29.95 8.07
N ARG A 5 5.41 -29.49 8.51
CA ARG A 5 4.17 -29.26 7.72
C ARG A 5 2.97 -29.74 8.51
N THR A 6 2.10 -28.81 8.87
CA THR A 6 0.69 -29.16 9.03
C THR A 6 -0.14 -28.15 8.28
N ILE A 7 -0.64 -28.65 7.16
CA ILE A 7 -1.69 -28.07 6.34
C ILE A 7 -2.97 -28.20 7.16
N ALA A 8 -3.69 -27.10 7.41
CA ALA A 8 -4.99 -27.12 8.08
C ALA A 8 -6.03 -26.53 7.14
N PHE A 9 -6.94 -27.39 6.68
CA PHE A 9 -8.06 -27.07 5.82
C PHE A 9 -9.29 -26.70 6.65
N VAL A 10 -9.94 -25.61 6.26
CA VAL A 10 -11.26 -25.14 6.72
C VAL A 10 -12.29 -25.63 5.69
N PRO A 11 -13.52 -26.02 6.08
CA PRO A 11 -14.61 -26.13 5.11
C PRO A 11 -14.95 -24.73 4.57
N THR A 12 -14.31 -24.37 3.47
CA THR A 12 -14.60 -23.14 2.73
C THR A 12 -15.87 -23.35 1.91
N ILE A 13 -16.90 -22.55 2.15
CA ILE A 13 -18.05 -22.47 1.26
C ILE A 13 -17.70 -21.49 0.16
N THR A 14 -17.38 -22.02 -1.01
CA THR A 14 -17.23 -21.21 -2.22
C THR A 14 -18.55 -21.27 -2.99
N ILE A 15 -19.33 -20.19 -2.95
CA ILE A 15 -20.44 -20.01 -3.88
C ILE A 15 -19.82 -19.48 -5.18
N THR A 16 -19.64 -20.36 -6.17
CA THR A 16 -19.20 -19.98 -7.51
C THR A 16 -20.40 -19.78 -8.43
N GLY A 17 -20.46 -18.64 -9.12
CA GLY A 17 -21.50 -18.33 -10.10
C GLY A 17 -21.34 -16.93 -10.69
N SER A 18 -21.55 -16.82 -12.00
CA SER A 18 -21.68 -15.55 -12.73
C SER A 18 -23.17 -15.25 -12.93
N GLY A 19 -23.66 -14.11 -12.46
CA GLY A 19 -25.07 -13.73 -12.66
C GLY A 19 -25.47 -12.43 -11.97
N GLY A 20 -26.38 -11.68 -12.59
CA GLY A 20 -26.89 -10.39 -12.10
C GLY A 20 -27.97 -10.49 -11.00
N MET A 21 -28.29 -9.33 -10.43
CA MET A 21 -29.21 -9.02 -9.32
C MET A 21 -30.42 -9.98 -9.15
N GLY A 22 -30.54 -10.64 -7.97
CA GLY A 22 -31.72 -11.42 -7.56
C GLY A 22 -31.79 -11.65 -6.04
N SER A 23 -32.96 -11.45 -5.43
CA SER A 23 -33.15 -11.16 -3.99
C SER A 23 -33.60 -12.35 -3.09
N GLY A 24 -33.32 -13.60 -3.47
CA GLY A 24 -33.80 -14.79 -2.75
C GLY A 24 -32.80 -15.36 -1.75
N ALA A 25 -33.17 -15.44 -0.47
CA ALA A 25 -32.36 -16.09 0.57
C ALA A 25 -32.33 -17.61 0.40
N ASN A 26 -31.15 -18.22 0.43
CA ASN A 26 -30.91 -19.66 0.30
C ASN A 26 -30.59 -20.28 1.67
N LYS A 27 -31.13 -21.45 1.96
CA LYS A 27 -30.85 -22.16 3.22
C LYS A 27 -29.60 -23.03 3.04
N ILE A 28 -28.60 -22.78 3.87
CA ILE A 28 -27.39 -23.61 3.95
C ILE A 28 -27.47 -24.46 5.22
N THR A 29 -27.20 -25.77 5.08
CA THR A 29 -27.20 -26.72 6.19
C THR A 29 -25.81 -27.29 6.41
N PHE A 30 -25.32 -27.17 7.65
CA PHE A 30 -24.08 -27.76 8.13
C PHE A 30 -24.39 -29.05 8.87
N ASN A 31 -23.86 -30.17 8.38
CA ASN A 31 -23.97 -31.47 9.05
C ASN A 31 -22.62 -31.84 9.66
N PHE A 32 -22.63 -32.12 10.96
CA PHE A 32 -21.47 -32.60 11.72
C PHE A 32 -21.60 -34.11 11.95
N ASN A 33 -20.48 -34.82 11.87
CA ASN A 33 -20.45 -36.27 12.09
C ASN A 33 -20.61 -36.68 13.56
N LYS A 34 -20.49 -35.74 14.50
CA LYS A 34 -20.69 -35.90 15.95
C LYS A 34 -21.35 -34.67 16.55
N ALA A 35 -21.91 -34.83 17.75
CA ALA A 35 -22.48 -33.71 18.50
C ALA A 35 -21.39 -32.73 18.91
N ILE A 36 -21.65 -31.43 18.77
CA ILE A 36 -20.72 -30.36 19.18
C ILE A 36 -21.34 -29.54 20.33
N GLN A 37 -20.49 -28.97 21.20
CA GLN A 37 -20.98 -28.20 22.35
C GLN A 37 -21.73 -26.94 21.92
N ASP A 38 -22.75 -26.56 22.69
CA ASP A 38 -23.49 -25.32 22.48
C ASP A 38 -22.56 -24.10 22.52
N GLY A 39 -22.68 -23.24 21.52
CA GLY A 39 -21.83 -22.06 21.36
C GLY A 39 -20.45 -22.34 20.78
N SER A 40 -20.09 -23.60 20.50
CA SER A 40 -18.84 -23.93 19.82
C SER A 40 -18.87 -23.48 18.36
N PHE A 41 -19.99 -23.66 17.64
CA PHE A 41 -20.19 -23.18 16.27
C PHE A 41 -21.20 -22.03 16.26
N THR A 42 -20.80 -20.91 15.70
CA THR A 42 -21.55 -19.64 15.64
C THR A 42 -21.58 -19.11 14.21
N VAL A 43 -22.36 -18.05 13.99
CA VAL A 43 -22.40 -17.38 12.68
C VAL A 43 -21.05 -16.80 12.28
N ASP A 44 -20.21 -16.43 13.25
CA ASP A 44 -18.89 -15.85 13.03
C ASP A 44 -17.88 -16.88 12.49
N ASP A 45 -18.17 -18.18 12.64
CA ASP A 45 -17.34 -19.28 12.14
C ASP A 45 -17.58 -19.59 10.65
N ILE A 46 -18.52 -18.88 10.02
CA ILE A 46 -18.94 -19.12 8.64
C ILE A 46 -18.36 -18.04 7.73
N GLY A 47 -17.35 -18.43 6.95
CA GLY A 47 -16.83 -17.59 5.86
C GLY A 47 -17.79 -17.59 4.68
N ILE A 48 -18.19 -16.40 4.23
CA ILE A 48 -18.95 -16.21 3.00
C ILE A 48 -18.19 -15.31 2.04
N VAL A 49 -18.15 -15.72 0.77
CA VAL A 49 -17.63 -14.94 -0.35
C VAL A 49 -18.81 -14.75 -1.31
N ASN A 50 -19.03 -13.52 -1.77
CA ASN A 50 -20.11 -13.16 -2.69
C ASN A 50 -21.54 -13.44 -2.15
N GLY A 51 -21.78 -13.14 -0.88
CA GLY A 51 -23.11 -13.13 -0.27
C GLY A 51 -23.12 -12.58 1.15
N THR A 52 -24.32 -12.37 1.67
CA THR A 52 -24.58 -11.87 3.03
C THR A 52 -25.34 -12.93 3.81
N ILE A 53 -24.89 -13.22 5.03
CA ILE A 53 -25.69 -14.03 5.96
C ILE A 53 -26.83 -13.16 6.48
N ASN A 54 -28.07 -13.65 6.36
CA ASN A 54 -29.23 -12.92 6.84
C ASN A 54 -29.17 -12.86 8.36
N SER A 55 -29.26 -11.65 8.92
CA SER A 55 -29.22 -11.44 10.37
C SER A 55 -30.28 -12.28 11.09
N GLY A 56 -29.88 -12.92 12.19
CA GLY A 56 -30.75 -13.78 12.99
C GLY A 56 -31.11 -15.14 12.37
N SER A 57 -30.58 -15.49 11.20
CA SER A 57 -30.92 -16.75 10.52
C SER A 57 -30.13 -17.98 11.00
N PHE A 58 -29.05 -17.77 11.75
CA PHE A 58 -28.25 -18.86 12.32
C PHE A 58 -29.05 -19.63 13.37
N THR A 59 -29.35 -20.88 13.06
CA THR A 59 -30.22 -21.74 13.87
C THR A 59 -29.53 -23.06 14.14
N LYS A 60 -29.43 -23.44 15.41
CA LYS A 60 -29.08 -24.80 15.83
C LYS A 60 -30.32 -25.69 15.65
N VAL A 61 -30.26 -26.65 14.73
CA VAL A 61 -31.36 -27.59 14.47
C VAL A 61 -31.25 -28.81 15.38
N SER A 62 -30.04 -29.30 15.62
CA SER A 62 -29.73 -30.36 16.56
C SER A 62 -28.29 -30.20 17.09
N ALA A 63 -27.83 -31.11 17.95
CA ALA A 63 -26.43 -31.14 18.38
C ALA A 63 -25.44 -31.42 17.22
N THR A 64 -25.93 -31.95 16.09
CA THR A 64 -25.13 -32.32 14.91
C THR A 64 -25.47 -31.49 13.66
N GLN A 65 -26.39 -30.53 13.75
CA GLN A 65 -26.89 -29.82 12.58
C GLN A 65 -27.21 -28.35 12.87
N TYR A 66 -26.71 -27.47 12.02
CA TYR A 66 -26.92 -26.03 12.07
C TYR A 66 -27.32 -25.50 10.69
N THR A 67 -28.10 -24.42 10.65
CA THR A 67 -28.54 -23.81 9.39
C THR A 67 -28.40 -22.31 9.41
N ILE A 68 -28.15 -21.71 8.25
CA ILE A 68 -28.19 -20.26 8.02
C ILE A 68 -29.02 -19.95 6.78
N MET A 69 -29.47 -18.70 6.67
CA MET A 69 -29.97 -18.14 5.43
C MET A 69 -28.92 -17.21 4.84
N VAL A 70 -28.61 -17.38 3.57
CA VAL A 70 -27.64 -16.58 2.84
C VAL A 70 -28.32 -15.94 1.64
N THR A 71 -28.20 -14.62 1.53
CA THR A 71 -28.54 -13.89 0.33
C THR A 71 -27.28 -13.72 -0.52
N PRO A 72 -27.18 -14.33 -1.71
CA PRO A 72 -26.04 -14.13 -2.59
C PRO A 72 -25.91 -12.66 -2.99
N SER A 73 -24.68 -12.15 -3.07
CA SER A 73 -24.39 -10.79 -3.54
C SER A 73 -24.01 -10.77 -5.02
N LEU A 74 -23.74 -11.95 -5.61
CA LEU A 74 -23.67 -12.21 -7.05
C LEU A 74 -24.70 -13.30 -7.38
N GLY A 75 -25.46 -13.12 -8.47
CA GLY A 75 -26.82 -13.62 -8.61
C GLY A 75 -27.06 -15.04 -9.15
N GLY A 76 -28.27 -15.50 -8.84
CA GLY A 76 -28.90 -16.80 -9.14
C GLY A 76 -29.54 -17.42 -7.89
N LYS A 77 -30.74 -18.01 -7.99
CA LYS A 77 -31.23 -18.92 -6.94
C LYS A 77 -30.32 -20.15 -6.94
N HIS A 78 -29.45 -20.27 -5.97
CA HIS A 78 -28.73 -21.52 -5.74
C HIS A 78 -29.67 -22.48 -5.02
N SER A 79 -29.77 -23.73 -5.49
CA SER A 79 -30.46 -24.80 -4.75
C SER A 79 -29.86 -24.91 -3.33
N ASN A 80 -30.67 -25.28 -2.33
CA ASN A 80 -30.19 -25.48 -0.96
C ASN A 80 -28.92 -26.35 -0.95
N VAL A 81 -27.84 -25.84 -0.38
CA VAL A 81 -26.54 -26.52 -0.33
C VAL A 81 -26.38 -27.18 1.04
N ALA A 82 -26.11 -28.49 1.04
CA ALA A 82 -25.73 -29.22 2.24
C ALA A 82 -24.20 -29.40 2.25
N ILE A 83 -23.57 -29.01 3.36
CA ILE A 83 -22.12 -29.15 3.55
C ILE A 83 -21.88 -30.14 4.69
N THR A 84 -21.11 -31.17 4.39
CA THR A 84 -20.67 -32.16 5.36
C THR A 84 -19.30 -31.76 5.89
N VAL A 85 -19.20 -31.57 7.20
CA VAL A 85 -17.94 -31.26 7.88
C VAL A 85 -17.41 -32.56 8.51
N GLU A 86 -16.32 -33.10 7.93
CA GLU A 86 -15.67 -34.31 8.43
C GLU A 86 -14.68 -33.98 9.56
N THR A 87 -14.52 -34.90 10.53
CA THR A 87 -13.50 -34.79 11.59
C THR A 87 -12.10 -34.80 11.00
N ASN A 88 -11.34 -33.73 11.21
CA ASN A 88 -9.92 -33.69 10.87
C ASN A 88 -9.08 -34.28 12.02
N THR A 89 -8.03 -35.04 11.70
CA THR A 89 -7.24 -35.87 12.62
C THR A 89 -5.97 -35.21 13.15
N LEU A 90 -5.88 -33.87 13.20
CA LEU A 90 -4.63 -33.15 13.49
C LEU A 90 -4.75 -32.15 14.65
N THR A 91 -3.74 -32.15 15.53
CA THR A 91 -3.66 -31.47 16.85
C THR A 91 -2.71 -30.24 16.84
N GLY A 92 -3.07 -29.08 17.44
CA GLY A 92 -2.17 -27.90 17.64
C GLY A 92 -2.82 -26.47 17.70
N THR A 93 -2.35 -25.56 18.59
CA THR A 93 -3.04 -24.47 19.39
C THR A 93 -3.27 -23.04 18.80
N ALA A 94 -4.50 -22.45 18.91
CA ALA A 94 -4.99 -21.09 19.41
C ALA A 94 -6.45 -20.56 18.99
N SER A 95 -7.49 -20.49 19.90
CA SER A 95 -9.03 -20.31 19.93
C SER A 95 -10.17 -21.41 19.64
N THR A 96 -10.71 -22.19 20.59
CA THR A 96 -11.50 -23.45 20.39
C THR A 96 -13.02 -23.42 20.11
N LEU A 97 -13.51 -24.28 19.19
CA LEU A 97 -14.80 -25.03 19.33
C LEU A 97 -14.59 -26.14 20.39
N THR A 98 -15.32 -26.15 21.50
CA THR A 98 -15.23 -27.25 22.47
C THR A 98 -16.22 -28.37 22.15
N ASP A 99 -15.78 -29.62 22.30
CA ASP A 99 -16.61 -30.83 22.21
C ASP A 99 -17.39 -31.02 23.53
N ILE A 100 -18.46 -31.81 23.53
CA ILE A 100 -19.09 -32.29 24.77
C ILE A 100 -18.15 -33.35 25.39
N SER A 101 -17.11 -32.85 26.05
CA SER A 101 -16.15 -33.54 26.94
C SER A 101 -15.89 -35.04 26.69
N ASP A 102 -14.81 -35.36 25.99
CA ASP A 102 -14.09 -36.63 26.18
C ASP A 102 -12.76 -36.35 26.91
N ASN A 103 -12.75 -36.59 28.22
CA ASN A 103 -11.62 -37.01 29.05
C ASN A 103 -10.25 -36.31 28.91
N GLY A 104 -10.21 -34.98 29.11
CA GLY A 104 -9.03 -34.36 29.73
C GLY A 104 -7.83 -34.02 28.84
N ASN A 105 -8.00 -33.87 27.53
CA ASN A 105 -6.94 -33.34 26.68
C ASN A 105 -6.92 -31.80 26.63
N THR A 106 -5.72 -31.22 26.73
CA THR A 106 -5.46 -29.78 26.66
C THR A 106 -5.73 -29.23 25.26
N HIS A 107 -6.57 -28.21 25.23
CA HIS A 107 -7.24 -27.73 24.04
C HIS A 107 -6.37 -26.77 23.23
N THR A 108 -6.43 -26.97 21.93
CA THR A 108 -5.70 -26.27 20.90
C THR A 108 -6.70 -25.74 19.88
N ALA A 109 -6.45 -24.55 19.36
CA ALA A 109 -7.52 -23.59 19.24
C ALA A 109 -7.40 -22.88 17.83
N THR A 110 -8.39 -22.13 17.33
CA THR A 110 -8.56 -21.63 15.94
C THR A 110 -8.47 -20.08 15.71
N THR A 111 -7.79 -19.62 14.65
CA THR A 111 -7.70 -18.18 14.25
C THR A 111 -8.83 -17.72 13.30
N LYS A 112 -9.32 -16.47 13.47
CA LYS A 112 -10.35 -15.81 12.64
C LYS A 112 -10.01 -15.79 11.14
N ASN A 113 -11.03 -15.95 10.29
CA ASN A 113 -10.89 -15.87 8.83
C ASN A 113 -10.68 -14.41 8.37
N ILE A 114 -9.76 -14.20 7.43
CA ILE A 114 -9.34 -12.90 6.91
C ILE A 114 -9.98 -12.76 5.52
N THR A 115 -10.92 -11.84 5.31
CA THR A 115 -11.52 -11.60 3.98
C THR A 115 -10.48 -10.99 3.04
N ARG A 116 -10.33 -11.53 1.83
CA ARG A 116 -9.31 -11.11 0.85
C ARG A 116 -9.95 -10.90 -0.51
N ILE A 117 -9.47 -9.88 -1.23
CA ILE A 117 -9.74 -9.69 -2.68
C ILE A 117 -8.49 -9.99 -3.51
N SER A 118 -7.59 -10.80 -2.95
CA SER A 118 -6.33 -11.15 -3.60
C SER A 118 -6.55 -11.98 -4.87
N TYR A 119 -5.79 -11.68 -5.92
CA TYR A 119 -5.91 -12.35 -7.23
C TYR A 119 -7.31 -12.28 -7.86
N LEU A 120 -8.06 -11.20 -7.62
CA LEU A 120 -9.43 -11.03 -8.11
C LEU A 120 -9.59 -11.32 -9.61
N LYS A 121 -8.63 -10.92 -10.45
CA LYS A 121 -8.60 -11.21 -11.90
C LYS A 121 -8.67 -12.70 -12.26
N ASN A 122 -8.26 -13.60 -11.36
CA ASN A 122 -8.36 -15.04 -11.59
C ASN A 122 -9.72 -15.62 -11.19
N LEU A 123 -10.53 -14.84 -10.48
CA LEU A 123 -11.81 -15.24 -9.89
C LEU A 123 -13.00 -14.66 -10.65
N VAL A 124 -12.84 -13.46 -11.21
CA VAL A 124 -13.85 -12.77 -11.99
C VAL A 124 -13.26 -12.29 -13.31
N ASP A 125 -14.10 -12.25 -14.33
CA ASP A 125 -13.73 -11.75 -15.64
C ASP A 125 -13.65 -10.22 -15.61
N ILE A 126 -12.43 -9.70 -15.72
CA ILE A 126 -12.09 -8.27 -15.69
C ILE A 126 -10.86 -8.00 -16.56
N ASP A 127 -10.59 -8.91 -17.50
CA ASP A 127 -9.39 -8.84 -18.34
C ASP A 127 -9.61 -8.04 -19.63
N GLY A 128 -10.81 -7.48 -19.81
CA GLY A 128 -11.21 -6.69 -20.96
C GLY A 128 -11.56 -7.54 -22.19
N LYS A 129 -11.68 -8.87 -22.04
CA LYS A 129 -12.23 -9.76 -23.05
C LYS A 129 -13.69 -10.04 -22.71
N ASP A 130 -14.49 -10.22 -23.75
CA ASP A 130 -15.91 -10.50 -23.61
C ASP A 130 -16.62 -9.44 -22.75
N SER A 131 -17.48 -9.86 -21.82
CA SER A 131 -18.23 -8.95 -20.95
C SER A 131 -17.67 -8.99 -19.54
N ASP A 132 -16.85 -7.99 -19.21
CA ASP A 132 -16.29 -7.81 -17.87
C ASP A 132 -17.40 -7.69 -16.79
N VAL A 133 -17.10 -8.19 -15.60
CA VAL A 133 -17.88 -7.98 -14.39
C VAL A 133 -17.74 -6.52 -13.97
N ASP A 134 -18.88 -5.87 -13.71
CA ASP A 134 -18.94 -4.52 -13.14
C ASP A 134 -18.57 -4.54 -11.65
N LEU A 135 -17.48 -3.85 -11.31
CA LEU A 135 -16.95 -3.75 -9.96
C LEU A 135 -17.36 -2.48 -9.21
N THR A 136 -18.04 -1.54 -9.88
CA THR A 136 -18.32 -0.18 -9.35
C THR A 136 -19.13 -0.17 -8.05
N HIS A 137 -19.95 -1.20 -7.83
CA HIS A 137 -20.85 -1.30 -6.68
C HIS A 137 -20.43 -2.39 -5.68
N TRP A 138 -19.22 -2.91 -5.78
CA TRP A 138 -18.73 -3.95 -4.88
C TRP A 138 -18.47 -3.40 -3.47
N ASP A 139 -18.98 -4.10 -2.45
CA ASP A 139 -18.62 -3.85 -1.06
C ASP A 139 -17.34 -4.63 -0.69
N VAL A 140 -16.24 -3.90 -0.58
CA VAL A 140 -14.93 -4.43 -0.15
C VAL A 140 -14.52 -3.97 1.26
N SER A 141 -15.44 -3.36 2.03
CA SER A 141 -15.17 -2.81 3.39
C SER A 141 -14.71 -3.86 4.41
N HIS A 142 -14.90 -5.14 4.10
CA HIS A 142 -14.50 -6.29 4.90
C HIS A 142 -13.10 -6.80 4.54
N ALA A 143 -12.58 -6.44 3.35
CA ALA A 143 -11.33 -6.94 2.83
C ALA A 143 -10.14 -6.43 3.66
N SER A 144 -9.25 -7.34 4.01
CA SER A 144 -8.05 -7.07 4.79
C SER A 144 -6.77 -7.29 3.99
N ASN A 145 -6.88 -7.83 2.78
CA ASN A 145 -5.78 -8.00 1.83
C ASN A 145 -6.29 -7.84 0.39
N ALA A 146 -5.59 -7.02 -0.38
CA ALA A 146 -5.89 -6.72 -1.79
C ALA A 146 -4.73 -7.06 -2.73
N ASN A 147 -3.80 -7.92 -2.28
CA ASN A 147 -2.59 -8.19 -3.03
C ASN A 147 -2.91 -8.84 -4.38
N ARG A 148 -2.31 -8.30 -5.45
CA ARG A 148 -2.49 -8.81 -6.82
C ARG A 148 -3.93 -8.83 -7.33
N ALA A 149 -4.87 -8.08 -6.73
CA ALA A 149 -6.28 -8.09 -7.15
C ALA A 149 -6.45 -7.91 -8.67
N PHE A 150 -5.76 -6.93 -9.24
CA PHE A 150 -5.81 -6.55 -10.66
C PHE A 150 -4.50 -6.88 -11.39
N SER A 151 -3.69 -7.81 -10.86
CA SER A 151 -2.39 -8.14 -11.45
C SER A 151 -2.56 -8.71 -12.87
N ASN A 152 -1.89 -8.09 -13.85
CA ASN A 152 -1.95 -8.36 -15.29
C ASN A 152 -3.34 -8.13 -15.91
N ALA A 153 -4.21 -7.34 -15.27
CA ALA A 153 -5.45 -6.89 -15.87
C ALA A 153 -5.15 -5.69 -16.78
N THR A 154 -4.53 -5.96 -17.93
CA THR A 154 -3.88 -4.93 -18.77
C THR A 154 -4.84 -3.86 -19.28
N ALA A 155 -6.11 -4.22 -19.51
CA ALA A 155 -7.18 -3.32 -19.95
C ALA A 155 -8.03 -2.76 -18.80
N PHE A 156 -7.79 -3.19 -17.55
CA PHE A 156 -8.63 -2.80 -16.42
C PHE A 156 -8.54 -1.31 -16.12
N ASN A 157 -9.69 -0.65 -16.16
CA ASN A 157 -9.83 0.77 -15.82
C ASN A 157 -11.25 1.10 -15.34
N GLN A 158 -11.94 0.16 -14.68
CA GLN A 158 -13.27 0.41 -14.12
C GLN A 158 -13.18 1.26 -12.85
N ASP A 159 -14.18 2.11 -12.62
CA ASP A 159 -14.24 2.96 -11.42
C ASP A 159 -14.37 2.11 -10.15
N ILE A 160 -13.39 2.28 -9.27
CA ILE A 160 -13.30 1.66 -7.94
C ILE A 160 -12.97 2.71 -6.87
N GLY A 161 -13.13 4.00 -7.19
CA GLY A 161 -12.84 5.11 -6.26
C GLY A 161 -13.75 5.11 -5.04
N SER A 162 -14.93 4.48 -5.14
CA SER A 162 -15.91 4.33 -4.05
C SER A 162 -15.58 3.20 -3.06
N TRP A 163 -14.59 2.36 -3.35
CA TRP A 163 -14.27 1.20 -2.52
C TRP A 163 -13.75 1.59 -1.12
N ASP A 164 -14.34 1.02 -0.07
CA ASP A 164 -13.81 1.14 1.29
C ASP A 164 -12.67 0.13 1.50
N VAL A 165 -11.42 0.60 1.39
CA VAL A 165 -10.21 -0.18 1.62
C VAL A 165 -9.62 0.00 3.04
N SER A 166 -10.36 0.61 3.96
CA SER A 166 -9.86 1.03 5.30
C SER A 166 -9.44 -0.11 6.23
N LYS A 167 -9.72 -1.37 5.87
CA LYS A 167 -9.26 -2.58 6.60
C LYS A 167 -8.10 -3.30 5.90
N VAL A 168 -7.75 -2.91 4.67
CA VAL A 168 -6.69 -3.55 3.90
C VAL A 168 -5.33 -3.24 4.52
N THR A 169 -4.52 -4.28 4.69
CA THR A 169 -3.16 -4.18 5.23
C THR A 169 -2.07 -4.45 4.19
N ASP A 170 -2.41 -5.07 3.06
CA ASP A 170 -1.45 -5.42 1.99
C ASP A 170 -2.07 -5.14 0.62
N MET A 171 -1.45 -4.22 -0.11
CA MET A 171 -1.79 -3.82 -1.48
C MET A 171 -0.67 -4.17 -2.47
N SER A 172 0.25 -5.07 -2.09
CA SER A 172 1.38 -5.43 -2.93
C SER A 172 0.91 -5.98 -4.28
N ARG A 173 1.51 -5.46 -5.36
CA ARG A 173 1.20 -5.83 -6.75
C ARG A 173 -0.27 -5.68 -7.15
N MET A 174 -1.08 -4.88 -6.44
CA MET A 174 -2.53 -4.77 -6.70
C MET A 174 -2.83 -4.43 -8.17
N PHE A 175 -2.12 -3.46 -8.76
CA PHE A 175 -2.23 -3.03 -10.16
C PHE A 175 -0.99 -3.37 -11.00
N TYR A 176 -0.26 -4.42 -10.63
CA TYR A 176 0.94 -4.87 -11.35
C TYR A 176 0.59 -5.21 -12.81
N ASN A 177 1.24 -4.57 -13.79
CA ASN A 177 0.94 -4.68 -15.23
C ASN A 177 -0.51 -4.27 -15.61
N ALA A 178 -1.22 -3.48 -14.81
CA ALA A 178 -2.52 -2.92 -15.20
C ALA A 178 -2.31 -1.69 -16.08
N HIS A 179 -1.89 -1.90 -17.33
CA HIS A 179 -1.37 -0.84 -18.22
C HIS A 179 -2.32 0.35 -18.40
N ALA A 180 -3.63 0.08 -18.54
CA ALA A 180 -4.65 1.09 -18.77
C ALA A 180 -5.19 1.76 -17.49
N PHE A 181 -4.82 1.27 -16.29
CA PHE A 181 -5.41 1.74 -15.05
C PHE A 181 -5.00 3.18 -14.73
N ASN A 182 -5.99 4.07 -14.60
CA ASN A 182 -5.80 5.46 -14.20
C ASN A 182 -7.05 6.04 -13.53
N GLN A 183 -7.80 5.22 -12.78
CA GLN A 183 -8.99 5.69 -12.05
C GLN A 183 -8.61 6.42 -10.77
N ASP A 184 -9.41 7.44 -10.44
CA ASP A 184 -9.24 8.23 -9.22
C ASP A 184 -9.45 7.34 -7.98
N ILE A 185 -8.41 7.28 -7.16
CA ILE A 185 -8.34 6.55 -5.88
C ILE A 185 -7.81 7.46 -4.76
N SER A 186 -7.84 8.78 -4.97
CA SER A 186 -7.40 9.78 -4.00
C SER A 186 -8.16 9.71 -2.67
N SER A 187 -9.41 9.22 -2.71
CA SER A 187 -10.31 9.06 -1.56
C SER A 187 -10.00 7.85 -0.67
N TRP A 188 -9.15 6.93 -1.13
CA TRP A 188 -8.90 5.67 -0.43
C TRP A 188 -8.20 5.89 0.92
N ASN A 189 -8.78 5.31 1.97
CA ASN A 189 -8.14 5.27 3.28
C ASN A 189 -7.10 4.15 3.37
N VAL A 190 -5.83 4.48 3.12
CA VAL A 190 -4.69 3.53 3.15
C VAL A 190 -3.94 3.49 4.49
N SER A 191 -4.47 4.11 5.55
CA SER A 191 -3.79 4.28 6.86
C SER A 191 -3.49 2.99 7.65
N LYS A 192 -3.96 1.84 7.17
CA LYS A 192 -3.64 0.50 7.73
C LYS A 192 -2.73 -0.34 6.83
N VAL A 193 -2.42 0.13 5.63
CA VAL A 193 -1.57 -0.59 4.69
C VAL A 193 -0.14 -0.60 5.20
N SER A 194 0.47 -1.78 5.24
CA SER A 194 1.86 -1.98 5.65
C SER A 194 2.80 -2.24 4.47
N THR A 195 2.27 -2.59 3.29
CA THR A 195 3.07 -2.86 2.08
C THR A 195 2.35 -2.44 0.80
N MET A 196 3.07 -1.73 -0.06
CA MET A 196 2.65 -1.30 -1.41
C MET A 196 3.67 -1.70 -2.47
N SER A 197 4.49 -2.74 -2.20
CA SER A 197 5.54 -3.18 -3.13
C SER A 197 4.97 -3.52 -4.50
N CYS A 198 5.56 -2.95 -5.55
CA CYS A 198 5.17 -3.13 -6.94
C CYS A 198 3.69 -2.80 -7.25
N MET A 199 3.01 -1.99 -6.43
CA MET A 199 1.56 -1.76 -6.56
C MET A 199 1.15 -1.27 -7.95
N PHE A 200 1.90 -0.33 -8.53
CA PHE A 200 1.68 0.26 -9.86
C PHE A 200 2.81 -0.06 -10.86
N TYR A 201 3.53 -1.16 -10.64
CA TYR A 201 4.59 -1.60 -11.55
C TYR A 201 4.02 -1.80 -12.97
N ASN A 202 4.60 -1.14 -13.98
CA ASN A 202 4.11 -1.12 -15.38
C ASN A 202 2.65 -0.65 -15.54
N ALA A 203 2.06 0.07 -14.57
CA ALA A 203 0.76 0.74 -14.75
C ALA A 203 0.98 2.02 -15.59
N HIS A 204 1.17 1.85 -16.89
CA HIS A 204 1.69 2.89 -17.78
C HIS A 204 0.87 4.19 -17.77
N ALA A 205 -0.45 4.10 -17.66
CA ALA A 205 -1.35 5.24 -17.66
C ALA A 205 -1.53 5.92 -16.29
N PHE A 206 -1.10 5.29 -15.19
CA PHE A 206 -1.41 5.76 -13.84
C PHE A 206 -0.71 7.08 -13.51
N ASN A 207 -1.49 8.11 -13.21
CA ASN A 207 -1.02 9.44 -12.83
C ASN A 207 -2.04 10.20 -11.97
N GLN A 208 -2.78 9.50 -11.11
CA GLN A 208 -3.75 10.14 -10.21
C GLN A 208 -3.07 10.75 -8.99
N ASP A 209 -3.61 11.87 -8.51
CA ASP A 209 -3.15 12.53 -7.30
C ASP A 209 -3.41 11.65 -6.07
N ILE A 210 -2.32 11.27 -5.41
CA ILE A 210 -2.31 10.44 -4.21
C ILE A 210 -1.51 11.12 -3.08
N SER A 211 -1.27 12.43 -3.19
CA SER A 211 -0.56 13.23 -2.18
C SER A 211 -1.25 13.18 -0.80
N SER A 212 -2.58 13.00 -0.79
CA SER A 212 -3.43 12.92 0.40
C SER A 212 -3.34 11.59 1.18
N TRP A 213 -2.71 10.57 0.61
CA TRP A 213 -2.65 9.25 1.23
C TRP A 213 -1.83 9.24 2.52
N ASN A 214 -2.41 8.72 3.59
CA ASN A 214 -1.68 8.47 4.83
C ASN A 214 -0.87 7.16 4.71
N VAL A 215 0.41 7.29 4.36
CA VAL A 215 1.35 6.17 4.19
C VAL A 215 2.27 5.93 5.40
N SER A 216 1.98 6.55 6.55
CA SER A 216 2.81 6.49 7.78
C SER A 216 3.13 5.08 8.28
N LYS A 217 2.33 4.07 7.90
CA LYS A 217 2.53 2.65 8.26
C LYS A 217 3.14 1.79 7.15
N VAL A 218 3.31 2.34 5.95
CA VAL A 218 3.80 1.58 4.80
C VAL A 218 5.30 1.36 4.95
N SER A 219 5.67 0.09 5.17
CA SER A 219 7.06 -0.30 5.39
C SER A 219 7.85 -0.51 4.10
N THR A 220 7.19 -0.82 2.98
CA THR A 220 7.85 -1.10 1.70
C THR A 220 7.06 -0.61 0.49
N MET A 221 7.73 0.19 -0.32
CA MET A 221 7.30 0.75 -1.61
C MET A 221 8.26 0.37 -2.74
N SER A 222 9.05 -0.70 -2.56
CA SER A 222 9.97 -1.19 -3.59
C SER A 222 9.26 -1.36 -4.93
N TYR A 223 9.82 -0.74 -5.97
CA TYR A 223 9.31 -0.74 -7.34
C TYR A 223 7.84 -0.29 -7.49
N MET A 224 7.29 0.50 -6.55
CA MET A 224 5.87 0.87 -6.53
C MET A 224 5.41 1.49 -7.86
N PHE A 225 6.19 2.41 -8.45
CA PHE A 225 5.89 3.09 -9.72
C PHE A 225 6.86 2.72 -10.85
N TYR A 226 7.59 1.61 -10.72
CA TYR A 226 8.56 1.23 -11.74
C TYR A 226 7.87 1.07 -13.11
N ASN A 227 8.36 1.79 -14.13
CA ASN A 227 7.78 1.88 -15.47
C ASN A 227 6.30 2.35 -15.52
N ALA A 228 5.81 3.05 -14.50
CA ALA A 228 4.56 3.81 -14.59
C ALA A 228 4.81 5.09 -15.40
N HIS A 229 4.81 4.96 -16.73
CA HIS A 229 5.31 5.99 -17.65
C HIS A 229 4.64 7.35 -17.53
N ALA A 230 3.38 7.43 -17.11
CA ALA A 230 2.67 8.69 -16.91
C ALA A 230 2.86 9.30 -15.51
N PHE A 231 3.37 8.54 -14.53
CA PHE A 231 3.40 8.98 -13.14
C PHE A 231 4.32 10.20 -12.94
N ASN A 232 3.73 11.31 -12.49
CA ASN A 232 4.38 12.59 -12.21
C ASN A 232 3.55 13.37 -11.17
N GLN A 233 3.48 12.85 -9.94
CA GLN A 233 2.75 13.48 -8.83
C GLN A 233 3.71 13.95 -7.76
N ASP A 234 3.36 15.05 -7.10
CA ASP A 234 4.06 15.50 -5.90
C ASP A 234 3.60 14.68 -4.70
N ILE A 235 4.56 14.12 -3.97
CA ILE A 235 4.32 13.25 -2.80
C ILE A 235 5.27 13.63 -1.64
N ASP A 236 5.72 14.88 -1.63
CA ASP A 236 6.57 15.44 -0.59
C ASP A 236 5.95 15.35 0.81
N SER A 237 4.61 15.40 0.89
CA SER A 237 3.82 15.37 2.13
C SER A 237 3.65 13.98 2.75
N TRP A 238 4.15 12.93 2.11
CA TRP A 238 4.03 11.57 2.64
C TRP A 238 4.89 11.36 3.88
N ASP A 239 4.25 10.96 4.99
CA ASP A 239 4.94 10.47 6.18
C ASP A 239 5.61 9.12 5.89
N ILE A 240 6.94 9.13 5.76
CA ILE A 240 7.76 7.96 5.47
C ILE A 240 8.42 7.35 6.71
N SER A 241 7.93 7.66 7.91
CA SER A 241 8.56 7.24 9.17
C SER A 241 8.65 5.72 9.37
N SER A 242 7.80 4.94 8.70
CA SER A 242 7.86 3.47 8.70
C SER A 242 8.61 2.86 7.51
N LEU A 243 9.03 3.66 6.52
CA LEU A 243 9.60 3.16 5.28
C LEU A 243 10.94 2.46 5.55
N THR A 244 11.12 1.27 4.95
CA THR A 244 12.38 0.51 5.02
C THR A 244 12.96 0.19 3.65
N ASN A 245 12.15 0.26 2.59
CA ASN A 245 12.60 -0.03 1.23
C ASN A 245 11.73 0.65 0.17
N ALA A 246 12.34 1.47 -0.68
CA ALA A 246 11.74 2.10 -1.86
C ALA A 246 12.65 1.93 -3.10
N ALA A 247 13.38 0.81 -3.18
CA ALA A 247 14.31 0.53 -4.27
C ALA A 247 13.59 0.57 -5.62
N GLY A 248 14.17 1.31 -6.59
CA GLY A 248 13.65 1.40 -7.95
C GLY A 248 12.26 2.05 -8.08
N MET A 249 11.75 2.74 -7.05
CA MET A 249 10.40 3.29 -6.99
C MET A 249 10.03 4.12 -8.22
N PHE A 250 10.90 5.05 -8.65
CA PHE A 250 10.60 5.99 -9.74
C PHE A 250 11.29 5.68 -11.08
N LYS A 251 11.97 4.55 -11.20
CA LYS A 251 12.68 4.22 -12.45
C LYS A 251 11.66 4.02 -13.59
N GLY A 252 11.82 4.79 -14.67
CA GLY A 252 10.94 4.71 -15.85
C GLY A 252 9.61 5.47 -15.74
N THR A 253 9.49 6.37 -14.77
CA THR A 253 8.36 7.30 -14.61
C THR A 253 8.57 8.60 -15.39
N ALA A 254 7.52 9.41 -15.53
CA ALA A 254 7.58 10.78 -16.06
C ALA A 254 7.84 11.84 -14.96
N MET A 255 8.28 11.41 -13.77
CA MET A 255 8.55 12.30 -12.64
C MET A 255 9.47 13.44 -13.06
N THR A 256 8.92 14.66 -13.02
CA THR A 256 9.63 15.88 -13.35
C THR A 256 10.68 16.19 -12.29
N VAL A 257 11.66 17.01 -12.68
CA VAL A 257 12.68 17.51 -11.75
C VAL A 257 12.02 18.25 -10.58
N ASP A 258 11.05 19.12 -10.86
CA ASP A 258 10.36 19.91 -9.82
C ASP A 258 9.69 19.01 -8.77
N ASN A 259 8.91 18.00 -9.21
CA ASN A 259 8.26 17.07 -8.29
C ASN A 259 9.27 16.17 -7.55
N MET A 260 10.36 15.76 -8.22
CA MET A 260 11.40 14.96 -7.58
C MET A 260 12.14 15.77 -6.51
N ASP A 261 12.42 17.04 -6.78
CA ASP A 261 13.07 17.94 -5.82
C ASP A 261 12.15 18.26 -4.64
N ASN A 262 10.84 18.46 -4.87
CA ASN A 262 9.86 18.56 -3.79
C ASN A 262 9.84 17.28 -2.94
N THR A 263 9.78 16.11 -3.57
CA THR A 263 9.81 14.82 -2.86
C THR A 263 11.10 14.67 -2.04
N LEU A 264 12.26 15.00 -2.62
CA LEU A 264 13.55 14.98 -1.93
C LEU A 264 13.55 15.87 -0.69
N ARG A 265 13.08 17.11 -0.82
CA ARG A 265 13.00 18.08 0.30
C ARG A 265 12.02 17.64 1.37
N GLY A 266 10.83 17.18 0.97
CA GLY A 266 9.81 16.67 1.88
C GLY A 266 10.34 15.51 2.71
N TRP A 267 10.92 14.51 2.04
CA TRP A 267 11.42 13.30 2.70
C TRP A 267 12.73 13.53 3.48
N ALA A 268 13.49 14.58 3.15
CA ALA A 268 14.64 15.02 3.95
C ALA A 268 14.22 15.72 5.25
N LYS A 269 12.96 16.15 5.39
CA LYS A 269 12.48 16.91 6.55
C LYS A 269 11.68 16.02 7.49
N LEU A 270 12.08 15.99 8.77
CA LEU A 270 11.27 15.40 9.83
C LEU A 270 10.14 16.37 10.23
N ASP A 271 8.90 16.11 9.82
CA ASP A 271 7.73 16.91 10.16
C ASP A 271 7.08 16.47 11.48
N THR A 272 7.63 16.96 12.59
CA THR A 272 7.06 16.70 13.92
C THR A 272 5.66 17.29 14.12
N ALA A 273 5.27 18.29 13.34
CA ALA A 273 3.93 18.87 13.43
C ALA A 273 2.88 17.95 12.79
N ALA A 274 3.27 17.21 11.74
CA ALA A 274 2.47 16.16 11.12
C ALA A 274 2.45 14.84 11.93
N GLY A 275 3.18 14.75 13.04
CA GLY A 275 3.27 13.56 13.88
C GLY A 275 4.40 12.60 13.50
N GLU A 276 5.27 13.00 12.57
CA GLU A 276 6.43 12.20 12.17
C GLU A 276 7.43 12.10 13.33
N SER A 277 7.72 10.86 13.75
CA SER A 277 8.55 10.59 14.93
C SER A 277 10.02 10.38 14.59
N ALA A 278 10.31 9.83 13.42
CA ALA A 278 11.64 9.60 12.89
C ALA A 278 11.59 9.32 11.39
N ILE A 279 12.69 9.56 10.70
CA ILE A 279 12.96 9.03 9.36
C ILE A 279 13.92 7.84 9.54
N GLN A 280 13.64 6.70 8.89
CA GLN A 280 14.46 5.50 9.06
C GLN A 280 15.83 5.64 8.39
N SER A 281 16.84 4.99 8.96
CA SER A 281 18.19 4.93 8.37
C SER A 281 18.36 3.70 7.48
N ASN A 282 19.36 3.72 6.59
CA ASN A 282 19.76 2.60 5.73
C ASN A 282 18.69 2.15 4.72
N ILE A 283 17.82 3.06 4.28
CA ILE A 283 16.85 2.77 3.22
C ILE A 283 17.54 2.76 1.86
N THR A 284 17.14 1.85 0.99
CA THR A 284 17.42 1.97 -0.45
C THR A 284 16.26 2.65 -1.16
N TRP A 285 16.53 3.70 -1.93
CA TRP A 285 15.53 4.45 -2.67
C TRP A 285 15.95 4.66 -4.13
N GLY A 286 15.02 4.47 -5.07
CA GLY A 286 15.25 4.71 -6.49
C GLY A 286 14.57 5.98 -6.97
N ILE A 287 15.35 7.00 -7.34
CA ILE A 287 14.85 8.33 -7.73
C ILE A 287 14.84 8.55 -9.25
N ALA A 288 14.14 9.60 -9.68
CA ALA A 288 14.21 10.16 -11.03
C ALA A 288 15.24 11.31 -11.10
N ASN A 289 15.27 12.04 -12.22
CA ASN A 289 16.19 13.17 -12.38
C ASN A 289 15.87 14.29 -11.38
N TYR A 290 16.90 14.97 -10.90
CA TYR A 290 16.81 15.89 -9.77
C TYR A 290 17.78 17.06 -9.93
N THR A 291 17.52 18.15 -9.23
CA THR A 291 18.50 19.24 -9.03
C THR A 291 18.80 19.51 -7.57
N ASP A 292 17.96 19.06 -6.64
CA ASP A 292 18.17 19.29 -5.21
C ASP A 292 19.24 18.35 -4.63
N ALA A 293 20.49 18.74 -4.86
CA ALA A 293 21.64 17.97 -4.42
C ALA A 293 21.80 17.97 -2.89
N THR A 294 21.40 19.05 -2.21
CA THR A 294 21.51 19.14 -0.75
C THR A 294 20.54 18.20 -0.06
N ALA A 295 19.26 18.15 -0.44
CA ALA A 295 18.29 17.23 0.16
C ALA A 295 18.70 15.77 -0.04
N ARG A 296 19.12 15.43 -1.27
CA ARG A 296 19.65 14.10 -1.59
C ARG A 296 20.87 13.75 -0.72
N GLN A 297 21.83 14.66 -0.60
CA GLN A 297 23.06 14.41 0.15
C GLN A 297 22.79 14.32 1.65
N TYR A 298 21.87 15.13 2.18
CA TYR A 298 21.45 15.06 3.57
C TYR A 298 20.87 13.69 3.95
N LEU A 299 20.01 13.11 3.10
CA LEU A 299 19.48 11.76 3.29
C LEU A 299 20.59 10.70 3.31
N ILE A 300 21.60 10.84 2.46
CA ILE A 300 22.75 9.93 2.39
C ILE A 300 23.62 10.07 3.65
N ASP A 301 23.99 11.29 4.03
CA ASP A 301 24.97 11.51 5.11
C ASP A 301 24.36 11.31 6.49
N THR A 302 23.12 11.80 6.70
CA THR A 302 22.45 11.78 8.01
C THR A 302 21.74 10.47 8.27
N TYR A 303 21.08 9.91 7.26
CA TYR A 303 20.27 8.69 7.41
C TYR A 303 20.90 7.48 6.74
N HIS A 304 22.09 7.59 6.13
CA HIS A 304 22.79 6.48 5.50
C HIS A 304 21.97 5.83 4.38
N TRP A 305 21.14 6.62 3.67
CA TRP A 305 20.36 6.11 2.57
C TRP A 305 21.23 5.74 1.38
N THR A 306 20.87 4.64 0.71
CA THR A 306 21.40 4.28 -0.60
C THR A 306 20.44 4.79 -1.69
N ILE A 307 20.74 5.97 -2.24
CA ILE A 307 19.92 6.60 -3.28
C ILE A 307 20.49 6.29 -4.67
N ASN A 308 19.76 5.46 -5.42
CA ASN A 308 20.13 4.96 -6.74
C ASN A 308 19.28 5.60 -7.86
N GLY A 309 19.84 5.66 -9.06
CA GLY A 309 19.17 6.28 -10.21
C GLY A 309 19.22 7.80 -10.17
N GLY A 310 18.45 8.43 -11.05
CA GLY A 310 18.43 9.87 -11.26
C GLY A 310 19.72 10.41 -11.91
N VAL A 311 19.56 11.36 -12.82
CA VAL A 311 20.66 12.19 -13.33
C VAL A 311 20.51 13.58 -12.74
N PHE A 312 21.59 14.11 -12.15
CA PHE A 312 21.64 15.49 -11.69
C PHE A 312 21.59 16.45 -12.88
N ASP A 313 20.61 17.34 -12.92
CA ASP A 313 20.48 18.34 -13.98
C ASP A 313 21.24 19.63 -13.64
N GLY A 314 22.51 19.69 -14.05
CA GLY A 314 23.37 20.85 -13.80
C GLY A 314 23.07 22.09 -14.67
N ASN A 315 22.04 22.08 -15.52
CA ASN A 315 21.78 23.21 -16.43
C ASN A 315 21.30 24.47 -15.70
N LYS A 316 20.59 24.30 -14.58
CA LYS A 316 20.09 25.40 -13.74
C LYS A 316 20.82 25.54 -12.40
N THR A 317 21.73 24.60 -12.12
CA THR A 317 22.24 24.40 -10.76
C THR A 317 23.76 24.34 -10.73
N ILE A 318 24.35 24.91 -9.69
CA ILE A 318 25.75 24.79 -9.31
C ILE A 318 25.79 24.07 -7.95
N LYS A 319 26.68 23.10 -7.81
CA LYS A 319 26.90 22.40 -6.54
C LYS A 319 28.37 22.39 -6.15
N GLY A 320 28.63 22.49 -4.86
CA GLY A 320 29.91 22.26 -4.21
C GLY A 320 30.18 20.77 -3.96
N GLY A 321 31.03 20.50 -2.98
CA GLY A 321 31.48 19.20 -2.53
C GLY A 321 31.29 19.02 -1.03
N HIS A 322 32.23 18.33 -0.37
CA HIS A 322 32.21 18.12 1.09
C HIS A 322 33.21 19.02 1.83
N ASP A 323 33.89 19.90 1.08
CA ASP A 323 34.91 20.81 1.57
C ASP A 323 34.38 22.24 1.44
N ALA A 324 35.07 23.22 2.03
CA ALA A 324 34.68 24.61 1.90
C ALA A 324 34.76 25.09 0.44
N ASP A 325 33.62 25.49 -0.11
CA ASP A 325 33.48 25.98 -1.48
C ASP A 325 33.21 27.48 -1.55
N THR A 326 33.59 28.09 -2.67
CA THR A 326 33.14 29.45 -3.03
C THR A 326 32.43 29.40 -4.36
N LEU A 327 31.11 29.58 -4.32
CA LEU A 327 30.23 29.39 -5.46
C LEU A 327 29.55 30.71 -5.83
N HIS A 328 29.48 31.00 -7.12
CA HIS A 328 28.74 32.14 -7.66
C HIS A 328 27.88 31.71 -8.83
N THR A 329 26.67 32.26 -8.91
CA THR A 329 25.67 31.86 -9.89
C THR A 329 25.46 32.90 -10.99
N THR A 330 24.77 32.52 -12.07
CA THR A 330 24.51 33.39 -13.24
C THR A 330 23.01 33.44 -13.52
N ALA A 331 22.54 34.36 -14.37
CA ALA A 331 21.11 34.42 -14.70
C ALA A 331 20.53 33.12 -15.31
N THR A 332 21.36 32.22 -15.85
CA THR A 332 20.93 30.92 -16.38
C THR A 332 20.95 29.80 -15.34
N LYS A 333 21.76 29.97 -14.29
CA LYS A 333 21.86 29.02 -13.18
C LYS A 333 21.43 29.75 -11.93
N THR A 334 20.24 29.51 -11.45
CA THR A 334 19.68 30.29 -10.33
C THR A 334 19.77 29.54 -9.01
N THR A 335 20.29 28.30 -8.99
CA THR A 335 20.37 27.49 -7.78
C THR A 335 21.81 27.14 -7.42
N LEU A 336 22.18 27.37 -6.16
CA LEU A 336 23.47 27.04 -5.56
C LEU A 336 23.27 26.06 -4.40
N HIS A 337 23.99 24.95 -4.41
CA HIS A 337 24.07 24.00 -3.30
C HIS A 337 25.51 23.90 -2.78
N GLY A 338 25.77 24.32 -1.53
CA GLY A 338 27.09 24.17 -0.90
C GLY A 338 27.42 22.72 -0.58
N LEU A 339 26.40 21.98 -0.12
CA LEU A 339 26.45 20.59 0.34
C LEU A 339 27.09 20.45 1.73
N GLY A 340 28.39 20.17 1.83
CA GLY A 340 29.07 20.06 3.11
C GLY A 340 30.34 20.88 3.11
N GLY A 341 30.69 21.48 4.25
CA GLY A 341 31.79 22.43 4.32
C GLY A 341 31.33 23.75 4.91
N ASN A 342 32.23 24.72 5.01
CA ASN A 342 31.86 26.09 5.37
C ASN A 342 31.89 26.91 4.08
N ASP A 343 30.74 27.03 3.43
CA ASP A 343 30.69 27.49 2.05
C ASP A 343 30.41 28.98 1.95
N THR A 344 30.83 29.59 0.85
CA THR A 344 30.45 30.97 0.48
C THR A 344 29.67 30.93 -0.83
N LEU A 345 28.36 31.14 -0.75
CA LEU A 345 27.44 31.12 -1.89
C LEU A 345 27.01 32.55 -2.22
N THR A 346 27.20 32.98 -3.46
CA THR A 346 26.83 34.31 -3.93
C THR A 346 25.88 34.24 -5.14
N GLY A 347 24.65 34.71 -4.96
CA GLY A 347 23.65 34.89 -6.01
C GLY A 347 24.08 35.92 -7.06
N GLY A 348 23.29 36.00 -8.13
CA GLY A 348 23.44 36.87 -9.27
C GLY A 348 22.52 38.10 -9.17
N THR A 349 21.87 38.44 -10.28
CA THR A 349 20.98 39.62 -10.37
C THR A 349 19.52 39.22 -10.60
N THR A 350 19.23 37.93 -10.50
CA THR A 350 17.95 37.29 -10.72
C THR A 350 17.48 36.62 -9.44
N ASP A 351 16.22 36.18 -9.39
CA ASP A 351 15.72 35.40 -8.25
C ASP A 351 16.51 34.09 -8.11
N ASP A 352 17.30 33.94 -7.04
CA ASP A 352 18.16 32.79 -6.81
C ASP A 352 17.75 31.95 -5.59
N ILE A 353 18.17 30.68 -5.56
CA ILE A 353 18.00 29.75 -4.44
C ILE A 353 19.39 29.36 -3.94
N LEU A 354 19.71 29.72 -2.70
CA LEU A 354 20.98 29.46 -2.05
C LEU A 354 20.77 28.46 -0.91
N VAL A 355 21.32 27.26 -1.07
CA VAL A 355 21.22 26.18 -0.09
C VAL A 355 22.62 25.86 0.45
N GLY A 356 22.93 26.33 1.66
CA GLY A 356 24.25 26.13 2.27
C GLY A 356 24.56 24.65 2.49
N GLY A 357 23.67 23.97 3.21
CA GLY A 357 23.85 22.57 3.56
C GLY A 357 24.44 22.42 4.95
N ALA A 358 25.47 21.57 5.09
CA ALA A 358 26.07 21.21 6.36
C ALA A 358 27.36 22.01 6.61
N GLY A 359 27.28 22.95 7.55
CA GLY A 359 28.43 23.67 8.08
C GLY A 359 28.07 25.12 8.39
N ASN A 360 29.07 25.98 8.47
CA ASN A 360 28.87 27.40 8.73
C ASN A 360 28.98 28.18 7.41
N ASP A 361 27.85 28.34 6.74
CA ASP A 361 27.81 28.91 5.39
C ASP A 361 27.55 30.42 5.40
N THR A 362 28.16 31.10 4.43
CA THR A 362 27.93 32.50 4.11
C THR A 362 27.12 32.59 2.82
N LEU A 363 25.86 33.02 2.92
CA LEU A 363 24.95 33.12 1.78
C LEU A 363 24.69 34.61 1.46
N THR A 364 24.94 35.01 0.22
CA THR A 364 24.72 36.38 -0.27
C THR A 364 23.84 36.35 -1.50
N GLY A 365 22.61 36.87 -1.45
CA GLY A 365 21.67 36.81 -2.59
C GLY A 365 22.00 37.76 -3.75
N ALA A 366 22.71 38.86 -3.47
CA ALA A 366 22.96 39.96 -4.40
C ALA A 366 21.67 40.67 -4.87
N GLY A 367 21.19 40.47 -6.09
CA GLY A 367 20.02 41.17 -6.62
C GLY A 367 18.93 40.21 -7.09
N GLY A 368 17.66 40.55 -6.88
CA GLY A 368 16.53 39.67 -7.16
C GLY A 368 15.69 39.43 -5.91
N ARG A 369 14.80 38.44 -5.96
CA ARG A 369 14.10 37.89 -4.79
C ARG A 369 14.68 36.52 -4.47
N ASP A 370 15.61 36.51 -3.53
CA ASP A 370 16.38 35.31 -3.23
C ASP A 370 15.75 34.48 -2.11
N ILE A 371 15.91 33.16 -2.22
CA ILE A 371 15.52 32.18 -1.21
C ILE A 371 16.79 31.63 -0.57
N PHE A 372 16.85 31.71 0.76
CA PHE A 372 17.91 31.12 1.57
C PHE A 372 17.37 29.90 2.30
N ASP A 373 17.92 28.73 1.99
CA ASP A 373 17.60 27.48 2.67
C ASP A 373 18.80 27.07 3.57
N TYR A 374 18.57 27.14 4.88
CA TYR A 374 19.57 26.85 5.91
C TYR A 374 19.63 25.36 6.29
N GLY A 375 18.97 24.49 5.54
CA GLY A 375 19.10 23.03 5.63
C GLY A 375 18.09 22.33 6.55
N PHE A 376 18.25 21.00 6.63
CA PHE A 376 17.23 20.07 7.13
C PHE A 376 17.36 19.70 8.62
N LYS A 377 18.21 20.40 9.38
CA LYS A 377 18.41 20.13 10.82
C LYS A 377 17.40 20.87 11.69
N LYS A 378 16.88 20.18 12.72
CA LYS A 378 16.19 20.82 13.86
C LYS A 378 17.11 21.88 14.47
N CYS A 379 16.74 23.16 14.39
CA CYS A 379 17.23 24.16 15.32
C CYS A 379 16.90 23.67 16.74
N ARG A 380 17.89 23.16 17.47
CA ARG A 380 17.78 23.16 18.93
C ARG A 380 17.90 24.63 19.33
N GLN A 381 16.76 25.19 19.75
CA GLN A 381 16.73 26.48 20.46
C GLN A 381 17.55 26.40 21.74
#